data_AF-A0A1U7WXR8-F1
#
_entry.id   AF-A0A1U7WXR8-F1
#
_cell.length_a   1.000
_cell.length_b   1.000
_cell.length_c   1.000
_cell.angle_alpha   90.00
_cell.angle_beta   90.00
_cell.angle_gamma   90.00
#
_symmetry.space_group_name_H-M   'P 1'
#
loop_
_entity.id
_entity.type
_entity.pdbx_description
1 polymer ?
#
loop_
_entity_poly.entity_id
_entity_poly.type
_entity_poly.pdbx_seq_one_letter_code
_entity_poly.pdbx_strand_id
1 'polypeptide(L)'
;SLSPPTNNPSFHSPPQFQVIGETPVPESVLKKQKRSEEWDLAKKQELEAAKKKNAKNRKLIYNRAKQYSKEYEEQEKELIRLKREARLKGGFYVDAEAKLLFIIKIQGINAMAPQTKKILQYLRLRQIFNGVFLKVNKATVNMLHRIEPYVTYGYPNLKIVRELIYKRGYGKLDKQRIALTDNSIIDQALGKHGIICVEDLLHEIMTVGPYFKEANNFLWPFQLKAPLGGLKKKRNHYVEGGDAGNRENYINELIRRMN
;
A
#
# COMPACT_ATOMS: atom_id res chain seq x y z
N SER A 1 -51.56 -88.82 43.08
CA SER A 1 -50.56 -87.77 42.83
C SER A 1 -50.76 -87.24 41.42
N LEU A 2 -51.45 -86.09 41.31
CA LEU A 2 -51.65 -85.37 40.06
C LEU A 2 -50.35 -84.64 39.68
N SER A 3 -49.85 -84.87 38.47
CA SER A 3 -48.79 -84.05 37.85
C SER A 3 -49.37 -83.42 36.57
N PRO A 4 -49.21 -82.10 36.35
CA PRO A 4 -49.84 -81.40 35.23
C PRO A 4 -49.01 -81.52 33.93
N PRO A 5 -49.62 -81.29 32.75
CA PRO A 5 -48.92 -81.35 31.46
C PRO A 5 -48.23 -80.00 31.15
N THR A 6 -46.96 -80.03 30.77
CA THR A 6 -46.26 -78.86 30.25
C THR A 6 -46.34 -78.80 28.73
N ASN A 7 -47.21 -77.92 28.24
CA ASN A 7 -47.26 -77.44 26.86
C ASN A 7 -45.98 -76.66 26.53
N ASN A 8 -45.26 -77.04 25.47
CA ASN A 8 -44.21 -76.21 24.86
C ASN A 8 -44.66 -75.78 23.46
N PRO A 9 -44.92 -74.48 23.20
CA PRO A 9 -45.16 -74.00 21.85
C PRO A 9 -43.83 -73.77 21.12
N SER A 10 -43.78 -74.18 19.85
CA SER A 10 -42.67 -74.01 18.94
C SER A 10 -42.45 -72.52 18.60
N PHE A 11 -41.25 -72.01 18.92
CA PHE A 11 -40.81 -70.68 18.49
C PHE A 11 -40.58 -70.67 16.97
N HIS A 12 -41.43 -69.96 16.21
CA HIS A 12 -41.11 -69.56 14.84
C HIS A 12 -40.00 -68.51 14.85
N SER A 13 -38.94 -68.75 14.09
CA SER A 13 -37.88 -67.75 13.84
C SER A 13 -38.41 -66.65 12.91
N PRO A 14 -38.06 -65.37 13.13
CA PRO A 14 -38.50 -64.29 12.25
C PRO A 14 -37.78 -64.35 10.89
N PRO A 15 -38.44 -63.89 9.80
CA PRO A 15 -37.87 -63.99 8.46
C PRO A 15 -36.63 -63.11 8.31
N GLN A 16 -35.60 -63.66 7.67
CA GLN A 16 -34.39 -62.95 7.30
C GLN A 16 -34.74 -61.80 6.35
N PHE A 17 -34.53 -60.56 6.79
CA PHE A 17 -34.56 -59.39 5.89
C PHE A 17 -33.45 -59.55 4.85
N GLN A 18 -33.84 -59.67 3.59
CA GLN A 18 -32.93 -59.67 2.45
C GLN A 18 -32.18 -58.34 2.40
N VAL A 19 -30.85 -58.44 2.29
CA VAL A 19 -29.94 -57.31 2.13
C VAL A 19 -30.34 -56.55 0.86
N ILE A 20 -30.70 -55.28 1.04
CA ILE A 20 -31.06 -54.34 -0.02
C ILE A 20 -29.88 -54.23 -0.99
N GLY A 21 -30.12 -54.53 -2.27
CA GLY A 21 -29.12 -54.37 -3.33
C GLY A 21 -28.64 -52.92 -3.42
N GLU A 22 -27.34 -52.75 -3.65
CA GLU A 22 -26.71 -51.44 -3.87
C GLU A 22 -27.48 -50.64 -4.92
N THR A 23 -28.05 -49.51 -4.51
CA THR A 23 -28.67 -48.58 -5.44
C THR A 23 -27.58 -47.95 -6.32
N PRO A 24 -27.66 -48.05 -7.66
CA PRO A 24 -26.63 -47.52 -8.53
C PRO A 24 -26.53 -46.01 -8.35
N VAL A 25 -25.30 -45.53 -8.08
CA VAL A 25 -25.04 -44.11 -7.87
C VAL A 25 -25.50 -43.32 -9.10
N PRO A 26 -26.31 -42.26 -8.94
CA PRO A 26 -26.80 -41.48 -10.07
C PRO A 26 -25.66 -40.88 -10.90
N GLU A 27 -25.79 -40.91 -12.24
CA GLU A 27 -24.79 -40.39 -13.18
C GLU A 27 -24.42 -38.91 -12.92
N SER A 28 -25.38 -38.12 -12.43
CA SER A 28 -25.18 -36.72 -12.03
C SER A 28 -24.20 -36.57 -10.86
N VAL A 29 -24.19 -37.51 -9.92
CA VAL A 29 -23.27 -37.54 -8.76
C VAL A 29 -21.87 -37.90 -9.23
N LEU A 30 -21.73 -38.88 -10.12
CA LEU A 30 -20.44 -39.25 -10.72
C LEU A 30 -19.82 -38.09 -11.53
N LYS A 31 -20.64 -37.37 -12.33
CA LYS A 31 -20.18 -36.16 -13.05
C LYS A 31 -19.75 -35.04 -12.10
N LYS A 32 -20.45 -34.87 -10.97
CA LYS A 32 -20.09 -33.87 -9.94
C LYS A 32 -18.79 -34.23 -9.23
N GLN A 33 -18.57 -35.50 -8.90
CA GLN A 33 -17.33 -36.00 -8.28
C GLN A 33 -16.12 -35.76 -9.20
N LYS A 34 -16.21 -36.17 -10.47
CA LYS A 34 -15.14 -35.92 -11.46
C LYS A 34 -14.79 -34.44 -11.59
N ARG A 35 -15.79 -33.56 -11.68
CA ARG A 35 -15.56 -32.11 -11.74
C ARG A 35 -14.90 -31.56 -10.46
N SER A 36 -15.27 -32.07 -9.28
CA SER A 36 -14.65 -31.68 -8.02
C SER A 36 -13.19 -32.12 -7.96
N GLU A 37 -12.90 -33.35 -8.38
CA GLU A 37 -11.54 -33.89 -8.44
C GLU A 37 -10.65 -33.10 -9.40
N GLU A 38 -11.17 -32.75 -10.58
CA GLU A 38 -10.49 -31.87 -11.54
C GLU A 38 -10.21 -30.49 -10.94
N TRP A 39 -11.18 -29.91 -10.24
CA TRP A 39 -11.01 -28.60 -9.60
C TRP A 39 -10.02 -28.62 -8.44
N ASP A 40 -10.02 -29.70 -7.65
CA ASP A 40 -9.07 -29.90 -6.56
C ASP A 40 -7.66 -30.15 -7.08
N LEU A 41 -7.51 -30.88 -8.19
CA LEU A 41 -6.22 -31.07 -8.86
C LEU A 41 -5.69 -29.74 -9.41
N ALA A 42 -6.54 -28.97 -10.10
CA ALA A 42 -6.18 -27.66 -10.63
C ALA A 42 -5.75 -26.70 -9.51
N LYS A 43 -6.50 -26.65 -8.40
CA LYS A 43 -6.14 -25.87 -7.21
C LYS A 43 -4.81 -26.29 -6.60
N LYS A 44 -4.54 -27.60 -6.50
CA LYS A 44 -3.26 -28.11 -5.98
C LYS A 44 -2.10 -27.64 -6.85
N GLN A 45 -2.25 -27.76 -8.18
CA GLN A 45 -1.24 -27.31 -9.14
C GLN A 45 -1.01 -25.79 -9.06
N GLU A 46 -2.08 -24.99 -8.98
CA GLU A 46 -2.00 -23.54 -8.83
C GLU A 46 -1.30 -23.14 -7.52
N LEU A 47 -1.61 -23.82 -6.42
CA LEU A 47 -1.00 -23.57 -5.12
C LEU A 47 0.49 -23.91 -5.12
N GLU A 48 0.89 -25.02 -5.75
CA GLU A 48 2.31 -25.35 -5.93
C GLU A 48 3.06 -24.34 -6.80
N ALA A 49 2.45 -23.90 -7.91
CA ALA A 49 3.00 -22.87 -8.76
C ALA A 49 3.17 -21.54 -7.99
N ALA A 50 2.16 -21.15 -7.21
CA ALA A 50 2.19 -19.95 -6.38
C ALA A 50 3.29 -20.04 -5.30
N LYS A 51 3.44 -21.20 -4.63
CA LYS A 51 4.54 -21.44 -3.68
C LYS A 51 5.92 -21.27 -4.33
N LYS A 52 6.12 -21.84 -5.51
CA LYS A 52 7.38 -21.71 -6.28
C LYS A 52 7.64 -20.25 -6.69
N LYS A 53 6.61 -19.53 -7.16
CA LYS A 53 6.69 -18.09 -7.48
C LYS A 53 7.05 -17.27 -6.25
N ASN A 54 6.36 -17.48 -5.13
CA ASN A 54 6.58 -16.76 -3.88
C ASN A 54 7.98 -16.97 -3.32
N ALA A 55 8.52 -18.19 -3.41
CA ALA A 55 9.89 -18.47 -2.99
C ALA A 55 10.93 -17.70 -3.83
N LYS A 56 10.72 -17.62 -5.15
CA LYS A 56 11.57 -16.82 -6.05
C LYS A 56 11.43 -15.33 -5.76
N ASN A 57 10.20 -14.84 -5.64
CA ASN A 57 9.91 -13.43 -5.34
C ASN A 57 10.51 -13.00 -4.00
N ARG A 58 10.44 -13.82 -2.96
CA ARG A 58 11.03 -13.50 -1.65
C ARG A 58 12.54 -13.29 -1.74
N LYS A 59 13.25 -14.13 -2.50
CA LYS A 59 14.69 -13.94 -2.76
C LYS A 59 14.96 -12.64 -3.55
N LEU A 60 14.14 -12.37 -4.57
CA LEU A 60 14.24 -11.15 -5.36
C LEU A 60 14.04 -9.89 -4.50
N ILE A 61 12.99 -9.85 -3.69
CA ILE A 61 12.64 -8.74 -2.79
C ILE A 61 13.79 -8.46 -1.82
N TYR A 62 14.35 -9.51 -1.21
CA TYR A 62 15.47 -9.37 -0.29
C TYR A 62 16.71 -8.76 -0.98
N ASN A 63 17.05 -9.26 -2.16
CA ASN A 63 18.19 -8.75 -2.93
C ASN A 63 17.98 -7.29 -3.37
N ARG A 64 16.77 -6.94 -3.84
CA ARG A 64 16.41 -5.56 -4.22
C ARG A 64 16.46 -4.61 -3.03
N ALA A 65 15.89 -5.00 -1.88
CA ALA A 65 15.94 -4.18 -0.68
C ALA A 65 17.38 -3.87 -0.24
N LYS A 66 18.27 -4.88 -0.30
CA LYS A 66 19.70 -4.70 -0.04
C LYS A 66 20.35 -3.75 -1.04
N GLN A 67 20.02 -3.89 -2.33
CA GLN A 67 20.54 -3.03 -3.38
C GLN A 67 20.10 -1.57 -3.18
N TYR A 68 18.82 -1.30 -2.94
CA TYR A 68 18.33 0.07 -2.72
C TYR A 68 18.93 0.70 -1.47
N SER A 69 19.06 -0.05 -0.37
CA SER A 69 19.73 0.46 0.84
C SER A 69 21.16 0.90 0.55
N LYS A 70 21.91 0.06 -0.18
CA LYS A 70 23.28 0.35 -0.59
C LYS A 70 23.33 1.58 -1.50
N GLU A 71 22.43 1.68 -2.47
CA GLU A 71 22.34 2.81 -3.38
C GLU A 71 22.10 4.13 -2.62
N TYR A 72 21.16 4.16 -1.66
CA TYR A 72 20.90 5.36 -0.86
C TYR A 72 22.11 5.78 -0.01
N GLU A 73 22.79 4.82 0.61
CA GLU A 73 24.00 5.09 1.39
C GLU A 73 25.15 5.62 0.51
N GLU A 74 25.32 5.06 -0.69
CA GLU A 74 26.33 5.49 -1.65
C GLU A 74 26.04 6.91 -2.16
N GLN A 75 24.79 7.21 -2.50
CA GLN A 75 24.35 8.55 -2.91
C GLN A 75 24.59 9.60 -1.80
N GLU A 76 24.31 9.27 -0.54
CA GLU A 76 24.56 10.18 0.58
C GLU A 76 26.07 10.43 0.78
N LYS A 77 26.88 9.36 0.75
CA LYS A 77 28.34 9.47 0.87
C LYS A 77 28.95 10.26 -0.28
N GLU A 78 28.47 10.04 -1.50
CA GLU A 78 28.91 10.77 -2.69
C GLU A 78 28.58 12.26 -2.59
N LEU A 79 27.35 12.61 -2.18
CA LEU A 79 26.96 14.00 -1.99
C LEU A 79 27.84 14.70 -0.94
N ILE A 80 28.16 14.03 0.17
CA ILE A 80 29.09 14.56 1.18
C ILE A 80 30.50 14.72 0.61
N ARG A 81 30.99 13.75 -0.18
CA ARG A 81 32.31 13.80 -0.83
C ARG A 81 32.40 15.01 -1.77
N LEU A 82 31.40 15.19 -2.64
CA LEU A 82 31.34 16.30 -3.60
C LEU A 82 31.32 17.66 -2.89
N LYS A 83 30.54 17.80 -1.80
CA LYS A 83 30.52 19.01 -0.97
C LYS A 83 31.89 19.33 -0.37
N ARG A 84 32.61 18.32 0.13
CA ARG A 84 33.96 18.49 0.69
C ARG A 84 34.97 18.86 -0.38
N GLU A 85 34.94 18.19 -1.54
CA GLU A 85 35.84 18.46 -2.64
C GLU A 85 35.66 19.88 -3.21
N ALA A 86 34.41 20.32 -3.39
CA ALA A 86 34.11 21.68 -3.81
C ALA A 86 34.70 22.71 -2.82
N ARG A 87 34.51 22.47 -1.51
CA ARG A 87 35.05 23.35 -0.46
C ARG A 87 36.58 23.38 -0.44
N LEU A 88 37.24 22.24 -0.68
CA LEU A 88 38.71 22.16 -0.77
C LEU A 88 39.27 22.94 -1.97
N LYS A 89 38.56 22.93 -3.10
CA LYS A 89 38.90 23.70 -4.30
C LYS A 89 38.57 25.20 -4.18
N GLY A 90 38.06 25.65 -3.04
CA GLY A 90 37.64 27.04 -2.81
C GLY A 90 36.28 27.40 -3.43
N GLY A 91 35.54 26.43 -3.96
CA GLY A 91 34.19 26.60 -4.50
C GLY A 91 33.08 26.12 -3.55
N PHE A 92 31.84 26.16 -4.03
CA PHE A 92 30.68 25.60 -3.34
C PHE A 92 29.96 24.61 -4.25
N TYR A 93 29.44 23.53 -3.65
CA TYR A 93 28.63 22.55 -4.37
C TYR A 93 27.17 23.01 -4.37
N VAL A 94 26.56 23.08 -5.55
CA VAL A 94 25.14 23.38 -5.72
C VAL A 94 24.35 22.07 -5.69
N ASP A 95 23.47 21.92 -4.71
CA ASP A 95 22.63 20.73 -4.58
C ASP A 95 21.62 20.66 -5.75
N ALA A 96 21.33 19.44 -6.20
CA ALA A 96 20.33 19.21 -7.21
C ALA A 96 18.93 19.58 -6.68
N GLU A 97 18.11 20.19 -7.55
CA GLU A 97 16.72 20.50 -7.21
C GLU A 97 15.93 19.22 -6.88
N ALA A 98 15.09 19.30 -5.84
CA ALA A 98 14.27 18.19 -5.43
C ALA A 98 13.20 17.85 -6.47
N LYS A 99 13.04 16.56 -6.77
CA LYS A 99 12.08 16.05 -7.77
C LYS A 99 10.72 15.69 -7.17
N LEU A 100 10.66 15.49 -5.85
CA LEU A 100 9.49 15.02 -5.11
C LEU A 100 9.04 16.05 -4.07
N LEU A 101 7.74 16.29 -4.01
CA LEU A 101 7.08 17.08 -2.97
C LEU A 101 6.11 16.21 -2.18
N PHE A 102 5.96 16.51 -0.90
CA PHE A 102 4.82 16.05 -0.11
C PHE A 102 3.97 17.24 0.29
N ILE A 103 2.68 17.16 0.00
CA ILE A 103 1.72 18.26 0.21
C ILE A 103 0.70 17.82 1.22
N ILE A 104 0.42 18.69 2.19
CA ILE A 104 -0.56 18.48 3.25
C ILE A 104 -1.57 19.62 3.21
N LYS A 105 -2.86 19.30 3.25
CA LYS A 105 -3.91 20.32 3.42
C LYS A 105 -4.02 20.74 4.88
N ILE A 106 -3.85 22.04 5.16
CA ILE A 106 -3.86 22.57 6.53
C ILE A 106 -5.13 23.39 6.86
N GLN A 107 -5.82 23.89 5.83
CA GLN A 107 -7.05 24.67 5.98
C GLN A 107 -8.29 23.89 5.50
N GLY A 108 -9.46 24.30 6.00
CA GLY A 108 -10.76 23.73 5.66
C GLY A 108 -11.27 24.11 4.27
N ILE A 109 -12.57 23.89 4.03
CA ILE A 109 -13.24 24.19 2.75
C ILE A 109 -14.05 25.50 2.77
N ASN A 110 -14.18 26.13 3.93
CA ASN A 110 -15.00 27.32 4.11
C ASN A 110 -14.31 28.54 3.50
N ALA A 111 -15.09 29.43 2.88
CA ALA A 111 -14.61 30.67 2.26
C ALA A 111 -13.44 30.45 1.27
N MET A 112 -13.60 29.48 0.37
CA MET A 112 -12.61 29.13 -0.66
C MET A 112 -13.16 29.41 -2.05
N ALA A 113 -12.36 30.04 -2.90
CA ALA A 113 -12.72 30.26 -4.29
C ALA A 113 -12.97 28.91 -5.02
N PRO A 114 -13.96 28.82 -5.93
CA PRO A 114 -14.28 27.58 -6.64
C PRO A 114 -13.09 26.98 -7.41
N GLN A 115 -12.23 27.84 -7.97
CA GLN A 115 -11.02 27.42 -8.69
C GLN A 115 -10.03 26.70 -7.76
N THR A 116 -9.73 27.29 -6.60
CA THR A 116 -8.87 26.69 -5.57
C THR A 116 -9.43 25.35 -5.09
N LYS A 117 -10.76 25.27 -4.88
CA LYS A 117 -11.44 24.03 -4.49
C LYS A 117 -11.26 22.94 -5.54
N LYS A 118 -11.35 23.28 -6.83
CA LYS A 118 -11.15 22.34 -7.94
C LYS A 118 -9.70 21.84 -7.99
N ILE A 119 -8.71 22.72 -7.79
CA ILE A 119 -7.29 22.34 -7.76
C ILE A 119 -7.01 21.34 -6.63
N LEU A 120 -7.52 21.60 -5.41
CA LEU A 120 -7.37 20.66 -4.28
C LEU A 120 -8.03 19.31 -4.56
N GLN A 121 -9.15 19.29 -5.28
CA GLN A 121 -9.79 18.04 -5.71
C GLN A 121 -8.94 17.26 -6.70
N TYR A 122 -8.30 17.92 -7.68
CA TYR A 122 -7.38 17.27 -8.62
C TYR A 122 -6.17 16.66 -7.91
N LEU A 123 -5.63 17.35 -6.91
CA LEU A 123 -4.54 16.85 -6.06
C LEU A 123 -4.98 15.78 -5.04
N ARG A 124 -6.29 15.44 -4.99
CA ARG A 124 -6.89 14.48 -4.04
C ARG A 124 -6.87 14.95 -2.56
N LEU A 125 -6.69 16.25 -2.32
CA LEU A 125 -6.66 16.89 -1.01
C LEU A 125 -8.06 17.32 -0.55
N ARG A 126 -8.92 16.33 -0.29
CA ARG A 126 -10.33 16.57 0.07
C ARG A 126 -10.50 17.02 1.53
N GLN A 127 -9.93 16.27 2.47
CA GLN A 127 -10.03 16.51 3.91
C GLN A 127 -8.82 17.27 4.45
N ILE A 128 -8.97 17.94 5.60
CA ILE A 128 -7.85 18.54 6.32
C ILE A 128 -6.90 17.42 6.75
N PHE A 129 -5.60 17.69 6.70
CA PHE A 129 -4.51 16.74 6.99
C PHE A 129 -4.46 15.52 6.06
N ASN A 130 -5.09 15.61 4.89
CA ASN A 130 -4.73 14.71 3.80
C ASN A 130 -3.35 15.08 3.26
N GLY A 131 -2.52 14.05 3.03
CA GLY A 131 -1.19 14.14 2.45
C GLY A 131 -1.11 13.42 1.11
N VAL A 132 -0.42 13.99 0.12
CA VAL A 132 -0.20 13.36 -1.19
C VAL A 132 1.21 13.67 -1.69
N PHE A 133 1.85 12.70 -2.34
CA PHE A 133 3.09 12.90 -3.07
C PHE A 133 2.84 13.58 -4.42
N LEU A 134 3.70 14.52 -4.81
CA LEU A 134 3.62 15.21 -6.10
C LEU A 134 5.00 15.27 -6.76
N LYS A 135 5.05 14.93 -8.04
CA LYS A 135 6.24 15.14 -8.87
C LYS A 135 6.38 16.63 -9.18
N VAL A 136 7.59 17.15 -9.06
CA VAL A 136 7.90 18.55 -9.35
C VAL A 136 7.94 18.76 -10.87
N ASN A 137 7.11 19.67 -11.34
CA ASN A 137 7.07 20.17 -12.71
C ASN A 137 6.64 21.64 -12.67
N LYS A 138 7.01 22.45 -13.66
CA LYS A 138 6.58 23.85 -13.79
C LYS A 138 5.07 24.02 -13.66
N ALA A 139 4.30 23.11 -14.28
CA ALA A 139 2.84 23.12 -14.18
C ALA A 139 2.34 22.86 -12.75
N THR A 140 2.93 21.90 -12.03
CA THR A 140 2.49 21.56 -10.66
C THR A 140 2.86 22.66 -9.67
N VAL A 141 4.01 23.30 -9.85
CA VAL A 141 4.45 24.45 -9.04
C VAL A 141 3.48 25.63 -9.24
N ASN A 142 3.09 25.93 -10.48
CA ASN A 142 2.10 26.97 -10.76
C ASN A 142 0.72 26.66 -10.16
N MET A 143 0.33 25.38 -10.12
CA MET A 143 -0.88 24.96 -9.42
C MET A 143 -0.75 25.15 -7.90
N LEU A 144 0.43 24.86 -7.33
CA LEU A 144 0.69 25.01 -5.90
C LEU A 144 0.62 26.46 -5.46
N HIS A 145 1.18 27.41 -6.21
CA HIS A 145 1.10 28.85 -5.90
C HIS A 145 -0.34 29.35 -5.77
N ARG A 146 -1.29 28.81 -6.56
CA ARG A 146 -2.71 29.19 -6.48
C ARG A 146 -3.43 28.67 -5.24
N ILE A 147 -2.92 27.62 -4.61
CA ILE A 147 -3.52 26.99 -3.42
C ILE A 147 -2.65 27.15 -2.17
N GLU A 148 -1.53 27.84 -2.29
CA GLU A 148 -0.47 28.02 -1.29
C GLU A 148 -0.99 28.40 0.10
N PRO A 149 -1.99 29.30 0.27
CA PRO A 149 -2.53 29.61 1.59
C PRO A 149 -3.21 28.42 2.30
N TYR A 150 -3.69 27.43 1.56
CA TYR A 150 -4.51 26.33 2.08
C TYR A 150 -3.73 25.04 2.34
N VAL A 151 -2.51 24.95 1.80
CA VAL A 151 -1.66 23.79 1.87
C VAL A 151 -0.30 24.15 2.47
N THR A 152 0.38 23.14 2.95
CA THR A 152 1.81 23.23 3.22
C THR A 152 2.52 22.11 2.51
N TYR A 153 3.72 22.39 2.01
CA TYR A 153 4.46 21.43 1.21
C TYR A 153 5.96 21.60 1.42
N GLY A 154 6.71 20.58 1.01
CA GLY A 154 8.16 20.58 1.06
C GLY A 154 8.73 19.26 0.58
N TYR A 155 10.02 19.07 0.82
CA TYR A 155 10.80 17.94 0.32
C TYR A 155 10.87 16.84 1.40
N PRO A 156 10.18 15.70 1.21
CA PRO A 156 10.22 14.62 2.19
C PRO A 156 11.56 13.89 2.09
N ASN A 157 12.13 13.49 3.23
CA ASN A 157 13.30 12.61 3.27
C ASN A 157 12.89 11.13 3.17
N LEU A 158 13.88 10.28 2.90
CA LEU A 158 13.70 8.82 2.77
C LEU A 158 12.99 8.21 3.99
N LYS A 159 13.40 8.61 5.20
CA LYS A 159 12.81 8.12 6.46
C LYS A 159 11.33 8.47 6.57
N ILE A 160 10.93 9.68 6.18
CA ILE A 160 9.55 10.13 6.24
C ILE A 160 8.68 9.42 5.22
N VAL A 161 9.15 9.27 3.98
CA VAL A 161 8.41 8.52 2.96
C VAL A 161 8.22 7.06 3.38
N ARG A 162 9.29 6.45 3.93
CA ARG A 162 9.23 5.12 4.55
C ARG A 162 8.14 5.05 5.61
N GLU A 163 8.21 5.92 6.62
CA GLU A 163 7.24 5.90 7.72
C GLU A 163 5.80 6.16 7.26
N LEU A 164 5.59 7.07 6.29
CA LEU A 164 4.27 7.32 5.73
C LEU A 164 3.68 6.09 5.05
N ILE A 165 4.45 5.42 4.19
CA ILE A 165 3.99 4.22 3.47
C ILE A 165 3.76 3.07 4.45
N TYR A 166 4.68 2.82 5.38
CA TYR A 166 4.54 1.70 6.33
C TYR A 166 3.44 1.92 7.37
N LYS A 167 3.31 3.12 7.94
CA LYS A 167 2.38 3.37 9.05
C LYS A 167 0.99 3.83 8.58
N ARG A 168 0.92 4.51 7.44
CA ARG A 168 -0.30 5.20 6.96
C ARG A 168 -0.65 4.86 5.51
N GLY A 169 0.09 3.96 4.88
CA GLY A 169 -0.12 3.55 3.50
C GLY A 169 -1.38 2.72 3.32
N TYR A 170 -2.24 3.16 2.41
CA TYR A 170 -3.35 2.39 1.89
C TYR A 170 -3.22 2.34 0.37
N GLY A 171 -3.46 1.17 -0.21
CA GLY A 171 -3.57 0.97 -1.64
C GLY A 171 -5.00 1.13 -2.11
N LYS A 172 -5.16 1.61 -3.35
CA LYS A 172 -6.41 1.62 -4.08
C LYS A 172 -6.46 0.42 -5.03
N LEU A 173 -7.21 -0.60 -4.65
CA LEU A 173 -7.44 -1.81 -5.45
C LEU A 173 -8.95 -1.94 -5.70
N ASP A 174 -9.36 -2.15 -6.95
CA ASP A 174 -10.78 -2.27 -7.33
C ASP A 174 -11.69 -1.15 -6.78
N LYS A 175 -11.13 0.08 -6.74
CA LYS A 175 -11.74 1.29 -6.17
C LYS A 175 -11.99 1.24 -4.65
N GLN A 176 -11.55 0.19 -3.96
CA GLN A 176 -11.59 0.06 -2.52
C GLN A 176 -10.27 0.54 -1.89
N ARG A 177 -10.36 0.93 -0.62
CA ARG A 177 -9.21 1.36 0.18
C ARG A 177 -8.75 0.19 1.05
N ILE A 178 -7.58 -0.37 0.76
CA ILE A 178 -7.04 -1.55 1.43
C ILE A 178 -5.72 -1.18 2.12
N ALA A 179 -5.53 -1.63 3.36
CA ALA A 179 -4.29 -1.41 4.08
C ALA A 179 -3.14 -2.20 3.46
N LEU A 180 -1.93 -1.63 3.39
CA LEU A 180 -0.76 -2.31 2.83
C LEU A 180 -0.15 -3.28 3.85
N THR A 181 -0.82 -4.41 4.09
CA THR A 181 -0.37 -5.45 5.03
C THR A 181 0.53 -6.50 4.39
N ASP A 182 0.31 -6.82 3.12
CA ASP A 182 1.06 -7.83 2.38
C ASP A 182 1.50 -7.30 1.00
N ASN A 183 2.64 -7.79 0.52
CA ASN A 183 3.20 -7.46 -0.79
C ASN A 183 2.33 -7.97 -1.94
N SER A 184 1.48 -8.98 -1.71
CA SER A 184 0.51 -9.47 -2.70
C SER A 184 -0.40 -8.35 -3.23
N ILE A 185 -0.82 -7.41 -2.36
CA ILE A 185 -1.66 -6.26 -2.72
C ILE A 185 -0.93 -5.34 -3.73
N ILE A 186 0.38 -5.19 -3.55
CA ILE A 186 1.23 -4.36 -4.42
C ILE A 186 1.51 -5.10 -5.74
N ASP A 187 1.90 -6.37 -5.69
CA ASP A 187 2.16 -7.20 -6.89
C ASP A 187 0.90 -7.26 -7.78
N GLN A 188 -0.29 -7.40 -7.20
CA GLN A 188 -1.55 -7.42 -7.95
C GLN A 188 -1.82 -6.09 -8.69
N ALA A 189 -1.58 -4.95 -8.04
CA ALA A 189 -1.87 -3.63 -8.61
C ALA A 189 -0.78 -3.12 -9.56
N LEU A 190 0.49 -3.32 -9.18
CA LEU A 190 1.66 -2.68 -9.79
C LEU A 190 2.68 -3.67 -10.36
N GLY A 191 2.47 -4.98 -10.23
CA GLY A 191 3.42 -6.00 -10.72
C GLY A 191 3.72 -5.91 -12.21
N LYS A 192 2.78 -5.38 -13.01
CA LYS A 192 2.98 -5.06 -14.45
C LYS A 192 4.11 -4.06 -14.71
N HIS A 193 4.39 -3.20 -13.72
CA HIS A 193 5.41 -2.15 -13.77
C HIS A 193 6.70 -2.58 -13.05
N GLY A 194 6.81 -3.86 -12.65
CA GLY A 194 7.98 -4.39 -11.94
C GLY A 194 8.05 -4.08 -10.46
N ILE A 195 7.02 -3.41 -9.90
CA ILE A 195 6.90 -3.05 -8.48
C ILE A 195 6.16 -4.18 -7.77
N ILE A 196 6.90 -4.99 -7.01
CA ILE A 196 6.35 -6.21 -6.39
C ILE A 196 6.23 -6.12 -4.86
N CYS A 197 6.87 -5.14 -4.23
CA CYS A 197 6.92 -5.02 -2.78
C CYS A 197 6.87 -3.55 -2.32
N VAL A 198 6.73 -3.36 -1.01
CA VAL A 198 6.71 -2.02 -0.39
C VAL A 198 8.02 -1.26 -0.63
N GLU A 199 9.17 -1.94 -0.64
CA GLU A 199 10.47 -1.28 -0.88
C GLU A 199 10.63 -0.82 -2.33
N ASP A 200 10.14 -1.59 -3.31
CA ASP A 200 10.09 -1.15 -4.71
C ASP A 200 9.18 0.08 -4.84
N LEU A 201 8.02 0.07 -4.18
CA LEU A 201 7.08 1.20 -4.19
C LEU A 201 7.72 2.46 -3.57
N LEU A 202 8.42 2.30 -2.45
CA LEU A 202 9.14 3.37 -1.77
C LEU A 202 10.23 3.95 -2.66
N HIS A 203 11.02 3.08 -3.30
CA HIS A 203 12.09 3.48 -4.21
C HIS A 203 11.53 4.26 -5.40
N GLU A 204 10.50 3.74 -6.07
CA GLU A 204 9.84 4.40 -7.20
C GLU A 204 9.31 5.80 -6.84
N ILE A 205 8.75 5.95 -5.63
CA ILE A 205 8.26 7.25 -5.14
C ILE A 205 9.41 8.21 -4.86
N MET A 206 10.46 7.76 -4.15
CA MET A 206 11.58 8.63 -3.75
C MET A 206 12.43 9.10 -4.92
N THR A 207 12.75 8.20 -5.86
CA THR A 207 13.57 8.54 -7.03
C THR A 207 12.76 9.21 -8.13
N VAL A 208 11.42 9.21 -8.02
CA VAL A 208 10.49 9.69 -9.05
C VAL A 208 10.74 8.95 -10.36
N GLY A 209 10.68 7.63 -10.29
CA GLY A 209 10.95 6.72 -11.39
C GLY A 209 9.94 6.81 -12.56
N PRO A 210 10.08 5.95 -13.58
CA PRO A 210 9.26 5.97 -14.79
C PRO A 210 7.77 5.71 -14.53
N TYR A 211 7.43 4.91 -13.51
CA TYR A 211 6.08 4.52 -13.13
C TYR A 211 5.60 5.21 -11.85
N PHE A 212 6.19 6.36 -11.52
CA PHE A 212 5.80 7.19 -10.38
C PHE A 212 4.31 7.54 -10.38
N LYS A 213 3.72 7.79 -11.55
CA LYS A 213 2.32 8.21 -11.67
C LYS A 213 1.39 7.08 -11.25
N GLU A 214 1.67 5.86 -11.68
CA GLU A 214 0.94 4.63 -11.39
C GLU A 214 1.09 4.29 -9.90
N ALA A 215 2.31 4.32 -9.38
CA ALA A 215 2.62 4.12 -7.96
C ALA A 215 1.89 5.12 -7.04
N ASN A 216 1.93 6.41 -7.38
CA ASN A 216 1.28 7.46 -6.59
C ASN A 216 -0.26 7.41 -6.72
N ASN A 217 -0.80 7.00 -7.87
CA ASN A 217 -2.25 6.85 -8.03
C ASN A 217 -2.79 5.62 -7.30
N PHE A 218 -1.99 4.55 -7.20
CA PHE A 218 -2.26 3.40 -6.35
C PHE A 218 -2.33 3.79 -4.88
N LEU A 219 -1.40 4.63 -4.40
CA LEU A 219 -1.46 5.16 -3.04
C LEU A 219 -2.73 6.01 -2.84
N TRP A 220 -3.53 5.64 -1.85
CA TRP A 220 -4.63 6.46 -1.36
C TRP A 220 -4.06 7.69 -0.63
N PRO A 221 -4.68 8.87 -0.71
CA PRO A 221 -4.24 10.04 0.05
C PRO A 221 -4.04 9.71 1.54
N PHE A 222 -2.86 10.02 2.06
CA PHE A 222 -2.50 9.72 3.44
C PHE A 222 -3.40 10.50 4.39
N GLN A 223 -4.10 9.81 5.28
CA GLN A 223 -4.84 10.45 6.35
C GLN A 223 -3.90 10.65 7.53
N LEU A 224 -3.44 11.89 7.72
CA LEU A 224 -2.51 12.26 8.79
C LEU A 224 -3.29 12.69 10.03
N LYS A 225 -2.69 12.53 11.21
CA LYS A 225 -3.26 13.06 12.46
C LYS A 225 -3.00 14.56 12.56
N ALA A 226 -3.75 15.24 13.41
CA ALA A 226 -3.39 16.61 13.80
C ALA A 226 -1.96 16.60 14.40
N PRO A 227 -1.12 17.58 14.07
CA PRO A 227 0.26 17.60 14.54
C PRO A 227 0.32 17.77 16.06
N LEU A 228 1.12 16.93 16.72
CA LEU A 228 1.44 17.11 18.14
C LEU A 228 2.05 18.50 18.38
N GLY A 229 1.57 19.22 19.38
CA GLY A 229 1.94 20.62 19.63
C GLY A 229 1.27 21.65 18.70
N GLY A 230 0.41 21.21 17.78
CA GLY A 230 -0.40 22.09 16.95
C GLY A 230 0.34 22.77 15.79
N LEU A 231 -0.38 23.66 15.12
CA LEU A 231 0.12 24.57 14.09
C LEU A 231 0.26 25.96 14.70
N LYS A 232 1.28 26.73 14.29
CA LYS A 232 1.54 28.09 14.75
C LYS A 232 0.47 29.05 14.24
N LYS A 233 0.41 29.28 12.93
CA LYS A 233 -0.56 30.17 12.27
C LYS A 233 -0.88 29.63 10.88
N LYS A 234 -2.09 29.08 10.73
CA LYS A 234 -2.51 28.37 9.50
C LYS A 234 -2.62 29.26 8.25
N ARG A 235 -2.83 30.57 8.42
CA ARG A 235 -3.09 31.53 7.33
C ARG A 235 -1.84 32.22 6.82
N ASN A 236 -0.84 32.38 7.66
CA ASN A 236 0.41 33.04 7.31
C ASN A 236 1.35 32.07 6.58
N HIS A 237 2.16 32.62 5.68
CA HIS A 237 3.18 31.85 4.98
C HIS A 237 4.28 31.40 5.97
N TYR A 238 4.94 30.29 5.68
CA TYR A 238 5.99 29.73 6.54
C TYR A 238 7.12 30.73 6.82
N VAL A 239 7.53 31.51 5.81
CA VAL A 239 8.55 32.58 5.92
C VAL A 239 8.16 33.66 6.93
N GLU A 240 6.86 33.92 7.11
CA GLU A 240 6.34 34.89 8.09
C GLU A 240 6.13 34.28 9.48
N GLY A 241 6.64 33.07 9.72
CA GLY A 241 6.43 32.31 10.95
C GLY A 241 5.09 31.58 11.02
N GLY A 242 4.37 31.46 9.90
CA GLY A 242 3.15 30.68 9.77
C GLY A 242 3.38 29.22 9.38
N ASP A 243 2.35 28.61 8.78
CA ASP A 243 2.34 27.22 8.37
C ASP A 243 1.96 26.99 6.90
N ALA A 244 1.50 28.02 6.18
CA ALA A 244 1.13 27.86 4.77
C ALA A 244 2.35 27.89 3.85
N GLY A 245 2.22 27.27 2.67
CA GLY A 245 3.23 27.30 1.61
C GLY A 245 4.42 26.38 1.79
N ASN A 246 5.49 26.69 1.06
CA ASN A 246 6.71 25.89 1.02
C ASN A 246 7.52 26.06 2.31
N ARG A 247 7.85 24.94 2.94
CA ARG A 247 8.75 24.88 4.10
C ARG A 247 9.96 23.99 3.88
N GLU A 248 10.26 23.66 2.62
CA GLU A 248 11.43 22.88 2.20
C GLU A 248 11.62 21.61 3.05
N ASN A 249 12.76 21.49 3.73
CA ASN A 249 13.11 20.34 4.56
C ASN A 249 12.38 20.29 5.91
N TYR A 250 11.81 21.42 6.39
CA TYR A 250 11.07 21.48 7.66
C TYR A 250 9.70 20.79 7.60
N ILE A 251 9.26 20.37 6.40
CA ILE A 251 8.07 19.52 6.26
C ILE A 251 8.26 18.18 6.98
N ASN A 252 9.50 17.69 7.05
CA ASN A 252 9.82 16.43 7.68
C ASN A 252 9.49 16.45 9.18
N GLU A 253 9.79 17.54 9.86
CA GLU A 253 9.45 17.71 11.28
C GLU A 253 7.94 17.77 11.50
N LEU A 254 7.22 18.47 10.62
CA LEU A 254 5.76 18.51 10.69
C LEU A 254 5.17 17.10 10.52
N ILE A 255 5.60 16.35 9.50
CA ILE A 255 5.08 15.01 9.24
C ILE A 255 5.37 14.06 10.42
N ARG A 256 6.55 14.15 11.05
CA ARG A 256 6.84 13.35 12.27
C ARG A 256 5.83 13.62 13.38
N ARG A 257 5.42 14.87 13.58
CA ARG A 257 4.40 15.24 14.59
C ARG A 257 2.99 14.78 14.21
N MET A 258 2.75 14.46 12.94
CA MET A 258 1.47 13.99 12.43
C MET A 258 1.40 12.45 12.26
N ASN A 259 2.51 11.75 12.55
CA ASN A 259 2.61 10.29 12.46
C ASN A 259 1.89 9.53 13.56
#